data_AF-A0A976LJY6-F1
#
_entry.id   AF-A0A976LJY6-F1
#
_cell.length_a   1.000
_cell.length_b   1.000
_cell.length_c   1.000
_cell.angle_alpha   90.00
_cell.angle_beta   90.00
_cell.angle_gamma   90.00
#
_symmetry.space_group_name_H-M   'P 1'
#
loop_
_entity.id
_entity.type
_entity.pdbx_description
1 polymer ?
#
loop_
_entity_poly.entity_id
_entity_poly.type
_entity_poly.pdbx_seq_one_letter_code
_entity_poly.pdbx_strand_id
1 'polypeptide(L)'
;MGKELKIMMIIGAVVLGGGVLLAFKTNRPATPQGQVGKNLLVRADSSATGSRDAKVMLVEFGDYQCPACGVADPTVEKIIQDFQNNSNFSFVFRHFPLSQHANALMASESAEAAGAQGK
;
A
#
# COMPACT_ATOMS: atom_id res chain seq x y z
N MET A 1 -4.03 -57.50 -2.08
CA MET A 1 -3.11 -56.36 -1.85
C MET A 1 -2.59 -56.44 -0.42
N GLY A 2 -1.30 -56.81 -0.25
CA GLY A 2 -0.71 -57.05 1.07
C GLY A 2 -0.62 -55.79 1.92
N LYS A 3 -0.65 -55.94 3.25
CA LYS A 3 -0.50 -54.83 4.21
C LYS A 3 0.78 -54.02 3.96
N GLU A 4 1.86 -54.71 3.59
CA GLU A 4 3.15 -54.13 3.19
C GLU A 4 3.03 -53.11 2.05
N LEU A 5 2.28 -53.44 0.98
CA LEU A 5 2.13 -52.56 -0.18
C LEU A 5 1.34 -51.28 0.17
N LYS A 6 0.36 -51.38 1.08
CA LYS A 6 -0.40 -50.21 1.56
C LYS A 6 0.47 -49.29 2.42
N ILE A 7 1.34 -49.86 3.26
CA ILE A 7 2.28 -49.09 4.10
C ILE A 7 3.27 -48.34 3.21
N MET A 8 3.84 -48.98 2.20
CA MET A 8 4.77 -48.31 1.27
C MET A 8 4.11 -47.19 0.46
N MET A 9 2.85 -47.35 0.05
CA MET A 9 2.13 -46.28 -0.66
C MET A 9 1.85 -45.06 0.24
N ILE A 10 1.52 -45.27 1.52
CA ILE A 10 1.30 -44.17 2.47
C ILE A 10 2.61 -43.42 2.72
N ILE A 11 3.73 -44.13 2.93
CA ILE A 11 5.05 -43.52 3.12
C ILE A 11 5.44 -42.72 1.89
N GLY A 12 5.29 -43.29 0.69
CA GLY A 12 5.56 -42.61 -0.58
C GLY A 12 4.74 -41.33 -0.74
N ALA A 13 3.44 -41.36 -0.41
CA ALA A 13 2.57 -40.19 -0.46
C ALA A 13 2.97 -39.10 0.54
N VAL A 14 3.38 -39.46 1.75
CA VAL A 14 3.86 -38.50 2.77
C VAL A 14 5.17 -37.87 2.36
N VAL A 15 6.12 -38.65 1.83
CA VAL A 15 7.42 -38.14 1.36
C VAL A 15 7.24 -37.22 0.15
N LEU A 16 6.40 -37.60 -0.82
CA LEU A 16 6.06 -36.76 -1.97
C LEU A 16 5.35 -35.48 -1.53
N GLY A 17 4.32 -35.59 -0.68
CA GLY A 17 3.58 -34.44 -0.18
C GLY A 17 4.46 -33.47 0.63
N GLY A 18 5.33 -34.00 1.50
CA GLY A 18 6.29 -33.23 2.27
C GLY A 18 7.35 -32.55 1.41
N GLY A 19 7.90 -33.26 0.41
CA GLY A 19 8.87 -32.71 -0.55
C GLY A 19 8.26 -31.61 -1.41
N VAL A 20 7.02 -31.78 -1.87
CA VAL A 20 6.27 -30.77 -2.62
C VAL A 20 6.01 -29.54 -1.75
N LEU A 21 5.53 -29.71 -0.51
CA LEU A 21 5.32 -28.60 0.43
C LEU A 21 6.62 -27.83 0.74
N LEU A 22 7.74 -28.54 0.90
CA LEU A 22 9.06 -27.92 1.11
C LEU A 22 9.51 -27.12 -0.12
N ALA A 23 9.35 -27.68 -1.32
CA ALA A 23 9.68 -27.00 -2.57
C ALA A 23 8.83 -25.74 -2.80
N PHE A 24 7.53 -25.78 -2.47
CA PHE A 24 6.66 -24.60 -2.53
C PHE A 24 7.03 -23.53 -1.49
N LYS A 25 7.58 -23.91 -0.33
CA LYS A 25 8.05 -22.95 0.67
C LYS A 25 9.35 -22.26 0.24
N THR A 26 10.25 -22.98 -0.44
CA THR A 26 11.54 -22.44 -0.90
C THR A 26 11.44 -21.63 -2.19
N ASN A 27 10.47 -21.93 -3.08
CA ASN A 27 10.25 -21.21 -4.34
C ASN A 27 9.34 -19.98 -4.22
N ARG A 28 9.17 -19.39 -3.03
CA ARG A 28 8.49 -18.09 -2.94
C ARG A 28 9.36 -17.04 -3.62
N PRO A 29 8.88 -16.34 -4.67
CA PRO A 29 9.64 -15.23 -5.25
C PRO A 29 9.95 -14.25 -4.13
N ALA A 30 11.22 -13.86 -4.00
CA ALA A 30 11.61 -12.83 -3.06
C ALA A 30 10.80 -11.58 -3.36
N THR A 31 10.07 -11.07 -2.36
CA THR A 31 9.47 -9.73 -2.44
C THR A 31 10.60 -8.77 -2.82
N PRO A 32 10.45 -7.93 -3.86
CA PRO A 32 11.49 -6.98 -4.24
C PRO A 32 12.00 -6.24 -3.02
N GLN A 33 13.28 -6.43 -2.71
CA GLN A 33 13.92 -5.84 -1.55
C GLN A 33 14.06 -4.33 -1.77
N GLY A 34 13.28 -3.61 -0.99
CA GLY A 34 13.23 -2.17 -0.96
C GLY A 34 11.98 -1.75 -0.21
N GLN A 35 11.82 -2.20 1.05
CA GLN A 35 10.79 -1.62 1.91
C GLN A 35 11.17 -0.15 2.14
N VAL A 36 10.52 0.74 1.40
CA VAL A 36 10.58 2.17 1.69
C VAL A 36 10.03 2.33 3.11
N GLY A 37 10.85 2.82 4.03
CA GLY A 37 10.45 2.99 5.42
C GLY A 37 9.17 3.82 5.53
N LYS A 38 8.23 3.39 6.38
CA LYS A 38 6.94 4.08 6.60
C LYS A 38 7.13 5.58 6.86
N ASN A 39 8.17 5.94 7.59
CA ASN A 39 8.57 7.30 7.93
C ASN A 39 8.97 8.16 6.72
N LEU A 40 9.40 7.56 5.60
CA LEU A 40 9.69 8.28 4.36
C LEU A 40 8.40 8.64 3.61
N LEU A 41 7.42 7.73 3.65
CA LEU A 41 6.13 7.86 2.96
C LEU A 41 5.13 8.71 3.75
N VAL A 42 5.10 8.58 5.08
CA VAL A 42 4.21 9.31 5.98
C VAL A 42 5.06 10.02 7.03
N ARG A 43 5.23 11.32 6.87
CA ARG A 43 5.98 12.16 7.80
C ARG A 43 5.08 12.61 8.95
N ALA A 44 5.70 13.15 10.00
CA ALA A 44 4.97 13.66 11.16
C ALA A 44 3.99 14.77 10.78
N ASP A 45 4.35 15.62 9.82
CA ASP A 45 3.56 16.74 9.29
C ASP A 45 2.59 16.35 8.16
N SER A 46 2.57 15.09 7.71
CA SER A 46 1.69 14.70 6.60
C SER A 46 0.21 14.74 7.01
N SER A 47 -0.63 15.35 6.16
CA SER A 47 -2.08 15.34 6.32
C SER A 47 -2.65 13.94 6.06
N ALA A 48 -3.50 13.44 6.97
CA ALA A 48 -4.09 12.12 6.90
C ALA A 48 -5.59 12.20 7.25
N THR A 49 -6.44 11.51 6.47
CA THR A 49 -7.90 11.50 6.70
C THR A 49 -8.34 10.47 7.74
N GLY A 50 -7.46 9.52 8.10
CA GLY A 50 -7.75 8.43 9.02
C GLY A 50 -6.68 8.25 10.11
N SER A 51 -6.65 7.06 10.71
CA SER A 51 -5.68 6.74 11.76
C SER A 51 -4.26 6.61 11.18
N ARG A 52 -3.27 7.23 11.85
CA ARG A 52 -1.84 7.06 11.51
C ARG A 52 -1.33 5.62 11.74
N ASP A 53 -2.09 4.82 12.47
CA ASP A 53 -1.82 3.39 12.73
C ASP A 53 -2.68 2.45 11.87
N ALA A 54 -3.35 2.99 10.84
CA ALA A 54 -4.06 2.18 9.86
C ALA A 54 -3.16 1.09 9.27
N LYS A 55 -3.71 -0.13 9.15
CA LYS A 55 -3.00 -1.30 8.59
C LYS A 55 -2.71 -1.13 7.11
N VAL A 56 -3.58 -0.41 6.40
CA VAL A 56 -3.44 -0.08 4.99
C VAL A 56 -3.43 1.44 4.87
N MET A 57 -2.42 1.98 4.20
CA MET A 57 -2.32 3.40 3.90
C MET A 57 -2.17 3.60 2.41
N LEU A 58 -3.04 4.43 1.84
CA LEU A 58 -2.87 4.96 0.49
C LEU A 58 -2.13 6.29 0.60
N VAL A 59 -0.90 6.35 0.07
CA VAL A 59 -0.09 7.57 0.05
C VAL A 59 0.01 8.07 -1.38
N GLU A 60 -0.52 9.27 -1.63
CA GLU A 60 -0.45 9.92 -2.93
C GLU A 60 0.59 11.05 -2.90
N PHE A 61 1.48 11.07 -3.89
CA PHE A 61 2.36 12.20 -4.16
C PHE A 61 1.77 13.00 -5.31
N GLY A 62 1.21 14.16 -4.98
CA GLY A 62 0.39 14.93 -5.91
C GLY A 62 0.86 16.38 -6.08
N ASP A 63 0.52 16.92 -7.24
CA ASP A 63 0.73 18.31 -7.61
C ASP A 63 -0.61 18.90 -8.07
N TYR A 64 -1.03 19.99 -7.43
CA TYR A 64 -2.31 20.65 -7.69
C TYR A 64 -2.48 21.22 -9.10
N GLN A 65 -1.39 21.40 -9.86
CA GLN A 65 -1.44 21.83 -11.26
C GLN A 65 -1.25 20.70 -12.27
N CYS A 66 -0.97 19.48 -11.82
CA CYS A 66 -0.73 18.35 -12.71
C CYS A 66 -2.04 17.82 -13.30
N PRO A 67 -2.21 17.82 -14.64
CA PRO A 67 -3.43 17.30 -15.26
C PRO A 67 -3.65 15.82 -14.99
N ALA A 68 -2.58 15.02 -14.91
CA ALA A 68 -2.69 13.59 -14.60
C ALA A 68 -3.15 13.35 -13.15
N CYS A 69 -2.71 14.17 -12.20
CA CYS A 69 -3.22 14.13 -10.83
C CYS A 69 -4.72 14.49 -10.81
N GLY A 70 -5.13 15.54 -11.54
CA GLY A 70 -6.54 15.90 -11.67
C GLY A 70 -7.41 14.81 -12.31
N VAL A 71 -6.87 14.02 -13.24
CA VAL A 71 -7.58 12.87 -13.81
C VAL A 71 -7.68 11.71 -12.82
N ALA A 72 -6.67 11.53 -11.95
CA ALA A 72 -6.67 10.47 -10.93
C ALA A 72 -7.59 10.78 -9.75
N ASP A 73 -7.76 12.07 -9.41
CA ASP A 73 -8.47 12.57 -8.23
C ASP A 73 -9.86 11.92 -8.01
N PRO A 74 -10.78 11.84 -9.00
CA PRO A 74 -12.09 11.21 -8.79
C PRO A 74 -12.00 9.73 -8.40
N THR A 75 -10.99 9.02 -8.88
CA THR A 75 -10.77 7.61 -8.53
C THR A 75 -10.26 7.48 -7.09
N VAL A 76 -9.35 8.38 -6.69
CA VAL A 76 -8.84 8.43 -5.32
C VAL A 76 -9.95 8.80 -4.35
N GLU A 77 -10.76 9.81 -4.68
CA GLU A 77 -11.91 10.23 -3.87
C GLU A 77 -12.88 9.07 -3.66
N LYS A 78 -13.19 8.31 -4.72
CA LYS A 78 -14.01 7.10 -4.61
C LYS A 78 -13.43 6.08 -3.63
N ILE A 79 -12.12 5.82 -3.68
CA ILE A 79 -11.45 4.91 -2.73
C ILE A 79 -11.59 5.44 -1.30
N ILE A 80 -11.39 6.73 -1.08
CA ILE A 80 -11.53 7.34 0.25
C ILE A 80 -12.96 7.16 0.76
N GLN A 81 -13.97 7.41 -0.07
CA GLN A 81 -15.38 7.24 0.26
C GLN A 81 -15.74 5.77 0.57
N ASP A 82 -15.29 4.83 -0.28
CA ASP A 82 -15.55 3.39 -0.10
C ASP A 82 -14.99 2.85 1.23
N PHE A 83 -13.89 3.45 1.73
CA PHE A 83 -13.20 3.03 2.95
C PHE A 83 -13.35 3.99 4.14
N GLN A 84 -14.18 5.04 4.05
CA GLN A 84 -14.28 6.09 5.07
C GLN A 84 -14.63 5.58 6.48
N ASN A 85 -15.38 4.47 6.57
CA ASN A 85 -15.80 3.86 7.84
C ASN A 85 -14.85 2.76 8.34
N ASN A 86 -13.75 2.50 7.62
CA ASN A 86 -12.78 1.47 7.98
C ASN A 86 -11.61 2.08 8.76
N SER A 87 -11.57 1.85 10.07
CA SER A 87 -10.49 2.32 10.95
C SER A 87 -9.10 1.75 10.64
N ASN A 88 -9.00 0.72 9.79
CA ASN A 88 -7.74 0.14 9.32
C ASN A 88 -7.25 0.76 8.00
N PHE A 89 -7.95 1.75 7.45
CA PHE A 89 -7.57 2.48 6.25
C PHE A 89 -7.23 3.94 6.58
N SER A 90 -6.21 4.50 5.92
CA SER A 90 -5.93 5.93 5.93
C SER A 90 -5.46 6.37 4.56
N PHE A 91 -5.92 7.52 4.12
CA PHE A 91 -5.35 8.23 2.99
C PHE A 91 -4.39 9.32 3.48
N VAL A 92 -3.29 9.52 2.77
CA VAL A 92 -2.27 10.51 3.06
C VAL A 92 -1.89 11.20 1.75
N PHE A 93 -2.07 12.52 1.69
CA PHE A 93 -1.60 13.33 0.57
C PHE A 93 -0.22 13.91 0.87
N ARG A 94 0.68 13.89 -0.12
CA ARG A 94 2.04 14.42 -0.04
C ARG A 94 2.27 15.38 -1.20
N HIS A 95 2.53 16.64 -0.88
CA HIS A 95 2.88 17.64 -1.88
C HIS A 95 4.15 17.23 -2.65
N PHE A 96 4.03 17.18 -3.97
CA PHE A 96 5.12 16.92 -4.91
C PHE A 96 5.11 17.94 -6.05
N PRO A 97 5.35 19.24 -5.74
CA PRO A 97 5.28 20.29 -6.74
C PRO A 97 6.37 20.10 -7.80
N LEU A 98 5.95 19.86 -9.04
CA LEU A 98 6.84 19.68 -10.18
C LEU A 98 7.40 21.03 -10.61
N SER A 99 8.70 21.08 -10.90
CA SER A 99 9.38 22.34 -11.25
C SER A 99 8.83 23.02 -12.50
N GLN A 100 8.13 22.27 -13.38
CA GLN A 100 7.47 22.81 -14.57
C GLN A 100 6.12 23.51 -14.27
N HIS A 101 5.58 23.38 -13.06
CA HIS A 101 4.29 23.93 -12.67
C HIS A 101 4.46 25.16 -11.78
N ALA A 102 4.29 26.34 -12.39
CA ALA A 102 4.65 27.63 -11.79
C ALA A 102 3.97 27.95 -10.45
N ASN A 103 2.76 27.44 -10.22
CA ASN A 103 1.95 27.66 -9.01
C ASN A 103 1.87 26.43 -8.12
N ALA A 104 2.51 25.31 -8.45
CA ALA A 104 2.38 24.06 -7.67
C ALA A 104 2.83 24.21 -6.21
N LEU A 105 3.92 24.95 -5.99
CA LEU A 105 4.42 25.25 -4.65
C LEU A 105 3.43 26.14 -3.88
N MET A 106 3.00 27.26 -4.46
CA MET A 106 2.05 28.17 -3.82
C MET A 106 0.70 27.49 -3.51
N ALA A 107 0.24 26.61 -4.41
CA ALA A 107 -0.97 25.81 -4.17
C ALA A 107 -0.78 24.83 -3.00
N SER A 108 0.40 24.20 -2.89
CA SER A 108 0.75 23.33 -1.76
C SER A 108 0.75 24.09 -0.44
N GLU A 109 1.39 25.27 -0.39
CA GLU A 109 1.39 26.14 0.78
C GLU A 109 -0.01 26.61 1.16
N SER A 110 -0.85 26.92 0.17
CA SER A 110 -2.24 27.31 0.38
C SER A 110 -3.08 26.17 0.98
N ALA A 111 -2.85 24.93 0.53
CA ALA A 111 -3.52 23.76 1.07
C ALA A 111 -3.10 23.48 2.53
N GLU A 112 -1.81 23.59 2.86
CA GLU A 112 -1.32 23.47 4.24
C GLU A 112 -1.91 24.58 5.13
N ALA A 113 -2.01 25.82 4.63
CA ALA A 113 -2.65 26.93 5.34
C ALA A 113 -4.15 26.70 5.57
N ALA A 114 -4.85 26.07 4.64
CA ALA A 114 -6.25 25.67 4.81
C ALA A 114 -6.39 24.56 5.87
N GLY A 115 -5.52 23.54 5.82
CA GLY A 115 -5.48 22.47 6.81
C GLY A 115 -5.19 22.98 8.23
N ALA A 116 -4.29 23.95 8.37
CA ALA A 116 -4.03 24.63 9.65
C ALA A 116 -5.26 25.38 10.21
N GLN A 117 -6.25 25.68 9.36
CA GLN A 117 -7.52 26.32 9.72
C GLN A 117 -8.67 25.31 9.84
N GLY A 118 -8.40 24.00 9.80
CA GLY A 118 -9.41 22.94 9.90
C GLY A 118 -10.34 22.88 8.70
N LYS A 119 -9.85 23.25 7.51
CA LYS A 119 -10.51 23.07 6.22
C LYS A 119 -9.87 21.90 5.49
#